data_AF-A0A2E9U5Q2-F1
#
_entry.id   AF-A0A2E9U5Q2-F1
#
_cell.length_a   1.000
_cell.length_b   1.000
_cell.length_c   1.000
_cell.angle_alpha   90.00
_cell.angle_beta   90.00
_cell.angle_gamma   90.00
#
_symmetry.space_group_name_H-M   'P 1'
#
loop_
_entity.id
_entity.type
_entity.pdbx_description
1 polymer ?
#
loop_
_entity_poly.entity_id
_entity_poly.type
_entity_poly.pdbx_seq_one_letter_code
_entity_poly.pdbx_strand_id
1 'polypeptide(L)' 'MAEQKVQESKEQKDNFKYFVRIANTDLDGNKAIGNALKKIKGVSFMFSNLICNIAGV' A
#
# COMPACT_ATOMS: atom_id res chain seq x y z
N MET A 1 -20.64 -18.66 -15.27
CA MET A 1 -20.06 -18.84 -13.91
C MET A 1 -18.56 -19.02 -14.10
N ALA A 2 -17.65 -18.11 -13.77
CA ALA A 2 -17.74 -16.82 -13.12
C ALA A 2 -16.70 -15.90 -13.77
N GLU A 3 -17.16 -14.91 -14.52
CA GLU A 3 -16.41 -13.71 -14.84
C GLU A 3 -16.29 -12.90 -13.55
N GLN A 4 -15.08 -12.75 -12.99
CA GLN A 4 -14.72 -11.71 -12.02
C GLN A 4 -13.25 -11.89 -11.60
N LYS A 5 -12.31 -11.26 -12.33
CA LYS A 5 -11.02 -10.72 -11.85
C LYS A 5 -10.20 -10.07 -12.99
N VAL A 6 -10.87 -9.34 -13.88
CA VAL A 6 -10.22 -8.52 -14.91
C VAL A 6 -10.77 -7.11 -14.78
N GLN A 7 -10.40 -6.40 -13.71
CA GLN A 7 -10.67 -4.97 -13.53
C GLN A 7 -9.92 -4.52 -12.28
N GLU A 8 -8.74 -3.90 -12.46
CA GLU A 8 -8.09 -2.95 -11.52
C GLU A 8 -6.71 -2.49 -12.03
N SER A 9 -6.10 -3.17 -13.01
CA SER A 9 -4.72 -2.92 -13.43
C SER A 9 -4.52 -1.87 -14.54
N LYS A 10 -5.56 -1.15 -14.99
CA LYS A 10 -5.43 -0.17 -16.08
C LYS A 10 -5.59 1.31 -15.68
N GLU A 11 -6.02 1.62 -14.46
CA GLU A 11 -6.20 3.02 -14.01
C GLU A 11 -5.05 3.52 -13.10
N GLN A 12 -4.17 2.62 -12.63
CA GLN A 12 -3.15 2.95 -11.63
C GLN A 12 -1.86 3.58 -12.20
N LYS A 13 -1.67 3.58 -13.54
CA LYS A 13 -0.44 4.13 -14.14
C LYS A 13 -0.38 5.66 -14.13
N ASP A 14 -1.52 6.35 -14.14
CA ASP A 14 -1.57 7.82 -14.10
C ASP A 14 -1.50 8.40 -12.67
N ASN A 15 -1.74 7.58 -11.64
CA ASN A 15 -1.75 8.00 -10.23
C ASN A 15 -0.66 7.32 -9.38
N PHE A 16 0.41 6.83 -9.99
CA PHE A 16 1.52 6.25 -9.24
C PHE A 16 2.37 7.36 -8.59
N LYS A 17 2.21 7.53 -7.28
CA LYS A 17 3.03 8.45 -6.49
C LYS A 17 4.33 7.75 -6.09
N TYR A 18 5.45 8.19 -6.64
CA TYR A 18 6.79 7.70 -6.27
C TYR A 18 7.10 7.84 -4.78
N PHE A 19 6.51 8.85 -4.13
CA PHE A 19 6.55 8.98 -2.68
C PHE A 19 5.26 9.62 -2.15
N VAL A 20 4.92 9.30 -0.90
CA VAL A 20 3.79 9.89 -0.17
C VAL A 20 4.22 10.21 1.25
N ARG A 21 3.99 11.45 1.70
CA ARG A 21 4.30 11.84 3.08
C ARG A 21 3.10 11.57 3.98
N ILE A 22 3.22 10.62 4.90
CA ILE A 22 2.20 10.26 5.89
C ILE A 22 2.85 10.31 7.27
N ALA A 23 2.19 10.96 8.23
CA ALA A 23 2.68 11.10 9.61
C ALA A 23 4.14 11.61 9.69
N ASN A 24 4.45 12.69 8.97
CA ASN A 24 5.79 13.29 8.87
C ASN A 24 6.90 12.35 8.32
N THR A 25 6.52 11.23 7.71
CA THR A 25 7.46 10.25 7.15
C THR A 25 7.23 10.12 5.65
N ASP A 26 8.30 10.15 4.87
CA ASP A 26 8.26 9.93 3.42
C ASP A 26 8.18 8.43 3.13
N LEU A 27 7.04 7.93 2.67
CA LEU A 27 6.88 6.55 2.21
C LEU A 27 7.32 6.44 0.75
N ASP A 28 8.04 5.37 0.45
CA ASP A 28 8.55 5.09 -0.89
C ASP A 28 7.56 4.18 -1.64
N GLY A 29 7.09 4.62 -2.81
CA GLY A 29 6.10 3.92 -3.62
C GLY A 29 6.65 2.71 -4.38
N ASN A 30 7.97 2.55 -4.48
CA ASN A 30 8.58 1.36 -5.11
C ASN A 30 8.60 0.15 -4.17
N LYS A 31 8.37 0.35 -2.88
CA LYS A 31 8.30 -0.73 -1.88
C LYS A 31 6.88 -1.24 -1.76
N ALA A 32 6.75 -2.55 -1.55
CA ALA A 32 5.46 -3.15 -1.19
C ALA A 32 4.85 -2.42 0.02
N ILE A 33 3.52 -2.21 0.00
CA ILE A 33 2.77 -1.42 0.99
C ILE A 33 3.14 -1.81 2.43
N GLY A 34 3.19 -3.12 2.70
CA GLY A 34 3.53 -3.64 4.03
C GLY A 34 4.93 -3.23 4.52
N ASN A 35 5.91 -3.14 3.62
CA ASN A 35 7.27 -2.72 3.96
C ASN A 35 7.42 -1.19 3.97
N ALA A 36 6.65 -0.48 3.13
CA ALA A 36 6.60 0.97 3.15
C ALA A 36 6.07 1.47 4.50
N LEU A 37 4.93 0.95 4.96
CA LEU A 37 4.28 1.35 6.21
C LEU A 37 5.17 1.21 7.45
N LYS A 38 6.07 0.22 7.47
CA LYS A 38 7.07 0.02 8.55
C LYS A 38 8.04 1.20 8.73
N LYS A 39 8.17 2.07 7.73
CA LYS A 39 9.02 3.27 7.85
C LYS A 39 8.46 4.28 8.85
N ILE A 40 7.16 4.25 9.11
CA ILE A 40 6.51 5.10 10.12
C ILE A 40 6.90 4.60 11.52
N LYS A 41 7.42 5.50 12.36
CA LYS A 41 7.76 5.17 13.76
C LYS A 41 6.51 4.68 14.50
N GLY A 42 6.58 3.47 15.05
CA GLY A 42 5.45 2.82 15.75
C GLY A 42 4.71 1.77 14.91
N VAL A 43 4.96 1.67 13.60
CA VAL A 43 4.41 0.62 12.75
C VAL A 43 5.38 -0.55 12.66
N SER A 44 5.04 -1.66 13.31
CA SER A 44 5.79 -2.92 13.20
C SER A 44 5.29 -3.79 12.04
N PHE A 45 5.98 -4.89 11.76
CA PHE A 45 5.55 -5.85 10.73
C PHE A 45 4.13 -6.40 11.00
N MET A 46 3.83 -6.72 12.26
CA MET A 46 2.50 -7.22 12.63
C MET A 46 1.42 -6.16 12.43
N PHE A 47 1.69 -4.91 12.82
CA PHE A 47 0.74 -3.81 12.67
C PHE A 47 0.50 -3.46 11.19
N SER A 48 1.56 -3.48 10.39
CA SER A 48 1.49 -3.30 8.94
C SER A 48 0.61 -4.36 8.28
N ASN A 49 0.82 -5.64 8.63
CA ASN A 49 0.00 -6.72 8.13
C ASN A 49 -1.46 -6.59 8.56
N LEU A 50 -1.73 -6.21 9.82
CA LEU A 50 -3.09 -5.96 10.28
C LEU A 50 -3.78 -4.88 9.45
N ILE A 51 -3.11 -3.76 9.18
CA ILE A 51 -3.64 -2.68 8.36
C ILE A 51 -3.92 -3.15 6.93
N CYS A 52 -2.99 -3.89 6.30
CA CYS A 52 -3.22 -4.45 4.97
C CYS A 52 -4.42 -5.40 4.94
N ASN A 53 -4.57 -6.25 5.97
CA ASN A 53 -5.71 -7.17 6.10
C ASN A 53 -7.04 -6.43 6.30
N ILE A 54 -7.06 -5.37 7.11
CA ILE A 54 -8.28 -4.55 7.33
C ILE A 54 -8.63 -3.74 6.08
N ALA A 55 -7.61 -3.17 5.41
CA ALA A 55 -7.78 -2.38 4.20
C ALA A 55 -8.10 -3.22 2.96
N GLY A 56 -7.91 -4.54 3.02
CA GLY A 56 -8.17 -5.46 1.91
C GLY A 56 -7.18 -5.31 0.75
N VAL A 57 -5.95 -4.88 1.03
CA VAL A 57 -4.86 -4.63 0.06
C VAL A 57 -3.73 -5.65 0.14
#